data_AF-A0AAJ0E354-F1
#
_entry.id   AF-A0AAJ0E354-F1
#
_cell.length_a   1.000
_cell.length_b   1.000
_cell.length_c   1.000
_cell.angle_alpha   90.00
_cell.angle_beta   90.00
_cell.angle_gamma   90.00
#
_symmetry.space_group_name_H-M   'P 1'
#
loop_
_entity.id
_entity.type
_entity.pdbx_description
1 polymer ?
#
loop_
_entity_poly.entity_id
_entity_poly.type
_entity_poly.pdbx_seq_one_letter_code
_entity_poly.pdbx_strand_id
1 'polypeptide(L)'
;MESKEFMHFEGFPTEVLLQILTQIDDVHCLWNLLISSPIASRVFNQYSDDIFWPAVTETNIPSQTQKVIRCIISIRSGAYKNTPHLTLAARISDREAGIVLGQSSDSDYVLPTMDTTKKPDLPVMRSVLATASRLRSLSRLCIRHYQDSLIAAKREGRLDAPELSAHDKLSWCEEQRMIRAFWRVQVVLEMNLAARRSQLLGTKVEGKEPNDLKTEVLDIQSFYDSTSTNFKAAYHEVMTAVDYLKNLSTSKTDSATALVDRMPSPESSIEDISPSSRGMPATPDTRRSALVLPADSLWIVDSMGRNAHSPMKFAGFEPYRRMGFAIWDRNRLARLGLASPPGHGRVTGLGSYFSSWVKLLGSQDMARAEGKMREAECRGGRLDPLQPMIQDNAS
;
A
#
# COMPACT_ATOMS: atom_id res chain seq x y z
N MET A 1 45.81 10.51 28.37
CA MET A 1 44.50 10.06 27.86
C MET A 1 43.86 11.26 27.20
N GLU A 2 43.96 11.38 25.88
CA GLU A 2 43.21 12.40 25.14
C GLU A 2 41.73 12.08 25.27
N SER A 3 40.97 13.00 25.85
CA SER A 3 39.52 13.00 25.81
C SER A 3 39.10 13.12 24.34
N LYS A 4 38.60 12.02 23.76
CA LYS A 4 37.88 12.09 22.48
C LYS A 4 36.73 13.08 22.67
N GLU A 5 36.86 14.27 22.11
CA GLU A 5 35.74 15.18 21.94
C GLU A 5 34.70 14.47 21.07
N PHE A 6 33.55 14.16 21.67
CA PHE A 6 32.41 13.67 20.93
C PHE A 6 31.85 14.86 20.15
N MET A 7 32.14 14.91 18.85
CA MET A 7 31.46 15.80 17.92
C MET A 7 29.98 15.43 17.90
N HIS A 8 29.15 16.27 18.51
CA HIS A 8 27.69 16.13 18.46
C HIS A 8 27.15 16.68 17.14
N PHE A 9 26.09 16.07 16.62
CA PHE A 9 25.41 16.51 15.41
C PHE A 9 25.02 18.00 15.43
N GLU A 10 24.69 18.53 16.62
CA GLU A 10 24.35 19.94 16.85
C GLU A 10 25.55 20.91 16.71
N GLY A 11 26.78 20.40 16.66
CA GLY A 11 28.01 21.20 16.53
C GLY A 11 28.46 21.42 15.07
N PHE A 12 27.79 20.81 14.09
CA PHE A 12 28.16 20.97 12.68
C PHE A 12 27.75 22.35 12.13
N PRO A 13 28.56 22.96 11.23
CA PRO A 13 28.16 24.12 10.47
C PRO A 13 26.90 23.87 9.62
N THR A 14 26.13 24.92 9.36
CA THR A 14 24.89 24.86 8.57
C THR A 14 25.08 24.22 7.20
N GLU A 15 26.21 24.48 6.54
CA GLU A 15 26.55 23.94 5.22
C GLU A 15 26.75 22.43 5.27
N VAL A 16 27.37 21.91 6.33
CA VAL A 16 27.56 20.46 6.54
C VAL A 16 26.22 19.80 6.85
N LEU A 17 25.40 20.42 7.69
CA LEU A 17 24.05 19.93 7.99
C LEU A 17 23.17 19.91 6.73
N LEU A 18 23.25 20.94 5.89
CA LEU A 18 22.55 20.98 4.62
C LEU A 18 22.99 19.83 3.71
N GLN A 19 24.31 19.59 3.58
CA GLN A 19 24.83 18.45 2.81
C GLN A 19 24.34 17.11 3.36
N ILE A 20 24.28 16.93 4.68
CA ILE A 20 23.75 15.69 5.27
C ILE A 20 22.27 15.55 4.93
N LEU A 21 21.49 16.62 5.11
CA LEU A 21 20.04 16.59 4.90
C LEU A 21 19.64 16.34 3.44
N THR A 22 20.37 16.88 2.46
CA THR A 22 20.09 16.65 1.03
C THR A 22 20.44 15.24 0.56
N GLN A 23 21.24 14.49 1.32
CA GLN A 23 21.58 13.09 1.02
C GLN A 23 20.61 12.08 1.64
N ILE A 24 19.61 12.53 2.40
CA ILE A 24 18.59 11.64 2.96
C ILE A 24 17.55 11.33 1.90
N ASP A 25 17.53 10.08 1.44
CA ASP A 25 16.68 9.59 0.34
C ASP A 25 15.42 8.83 0.79
N ASP A 26 15.05 8.95 2.07
CA ASP A 26 13.83 8.39 2.65
C ASP A 26 13.10 9.44 3.51
N VAL A 27 11.84 9.71 3.15
CA VAL A 27 10.98 10.71 3.80
C VAL A 27 10.72 10.45 5.29
N HIS A 28 10.78 9.19 5.75
CA HIS A 28 10.59 8.84 7.15
C HIS A 28 11.88 9.11 7.94
N CYS A 29 13.04 8.72 7.41
CA CYS A 29 14.35 9.06 7.98
C CYS A 29 14.53 10.57 8.11
N LEU A 30 14.15 11.33 7.07
CA LEU A 30 14.20 12.80 7.11
C LEU A 30 13.29 13.33 8.22
N TRP A 31 12.04 12.86 8.30
CA TRP A 31 11.12 13.29 9.37
C TRP A 31 11.70 13.05 10.77
N ASN A 32 12.21 11.84 11.03
CA ASN A 32 12.73 11.47 12.34
C ASN A 32 13.92 12.37 12.75
N LEU A 33 14.81 12.67 11.81
CA LEU A 33 15.93 13.59 12.07
C LEU A 33 15.45 15.03 12.35
N LEU A 34 14.46 15.52 11.61
CA LEU A 34 13.92 16.86 11.81
C LEU A 34 13.20 17.02 13.17
N ILE A 35 12.56 15.97 13.68
CA ILE A 35 11.91 16.02 15.00
C ILE A 35 12.91 15.79 16.14
N SER A 36 14.02 15.08 15.89
CA SER A 36 15.03 14.78 16.90
C SER A 36 16.08 15.88 17.05
N SER A 37 16.29 16.71 16.02
CA SER A 37 17.31 17.76 16.01
C SER A 37 16.73 19.15 15.71
N PRO A 38 16.74 20.08 16.69
CA PRO A 38 16.30 21.45 16.46
C PRO A 38 17.12 22.17 15.39
N ILE A 39 18.42 21.90 15.27
CA ILE A 39 19.24 22.52 14.21
C ILE A 39 18.88 21.99 12.83
N ALA A 40 18.67 20.67 12.67
CA ALA A 40 18.19 20.10 11.41
C ALA A 40 16.84 20.70 11.00
N SER A 41 15.92 20.84 11.95
CA SER A 41 14.62 21.49 11.74
C SER A 41 14.75 22.93 11.24
N ARG A 42 15.70 23.72 11.79
CA ARG A 42 15.98 25.09 11.34
C ARG A 42 16.59 25.13 9.94
N VAL A 43 17.58 24.29 9.65
CA VAL A 43 18.20 24.18 8.32
C VAL A 43 17.13 23.80 7.28
N PHE A 44 16.27 22.85 7.61
CA PHE A 44 15.13 22.50 6.75
C PHE A 44 14.17 23.66 6.51
N ASN A 45 13.89 24.52 7.50
CA ASN A 45 13.02 25.70 7.27
C ASN A 45 13.61 26.68 6.26
N GLN A 46 14.93 26.79 6.22
CA GLN A 46 15.64 27.73 5.37
C GLN A 46 15.86 27.17 3.95
N TYR A 47 16.10 25.86 3.84
CA TYR A 47 16.45 25.18 2.58
C TYR A 47 15.44 24.07 2.24
N SER A 48 14.15 24.31 2.47
CA SER A 48 13.13 23.27 2.46
C SER A 48 12.98 22.58 1.11
N ASP A 49 13.02 23.33 0.00
CA ASP A 49 12.91 22.76 -1.35
C ASP A 49 14.09 21.84 -1.67
N ASP A 50 15.32 22.30 -1.38
CA ASP A 50 16.56 21.56 -1.67
C ASP A 50 16.67 20.26 -0.88
N ILE A 51 16.07 20.20 0.30
CA ILE A 51 16.09 19.02 1.17
C ILE A 51 14.88 18.10 0.91
N PHE A 52 13.68 18.67 0.72
CA PHE A 52 12.44 17.91 0.65
C PHE A 52 12.34 17.10 -0.64
N TRP A 53 12.66 17.70 -1.79
CA TRP A 53 12.46 17.03 -3.08
C TRP A 53 13.36 15.81 -3.26
N PRO A 54 14.68 15.84 -2.95
CA PRO A 54 15.51 14.64 -2.99
C PRO A 54 14.93 13.49 -2.18
N ALA A 55 14.45 13.74 -0.95
CA ALA A 55 13.85 12.70 -0.12
C ALA A 55 12.59 12.05 -0.74
N VAL A 56 11.87 12.76 -1.61
CA VAL A 56 10.66 12.28 -2.30
C VAL A 56 10.98 11.65 -3.65
N THR A 57 11.97 12.16 -4.38
CA THR A 57 12.24 11.79 -5.78
C THR A 57 13.36 10.78 -5.94
N GLU A 58 14.27 10.69 -4.97
CA GLU A 58 15.44 9.80 -5.05
C GLU A 58 15.11 8.32 -4.82
N THR A 59 16.10 7.48 -5.13
CA THR A 59 15.90 6.12 -5.62
C THR A 59 15.28 5.11 -4.65
N ASN A 60 15.28 5.35 -3.34
CA ASN A 60 14.85 4.35 -2.36
C ASN A 60 13.34 4.13 -2.33
N ILE A 61 12.56 5.18 -2.64
CA ILE A 61 11.10 5.08 -2.76
C ILE A 61 10.77 4.61 -4.19
N PRO A 62 10.01 3.51 -4.37
CA PRO A 62 9.58 3.06 -5.69
C PRO A 62 8.80 4.15 -6.44
N SER A 63 9.03 4.28 -7.76
CA SER A 63 8.43 5.34 -8.57
C SER A 63 6.89 5.37 -8.51
N GLN A 64 6.25 4.22 -8.35
CA GLN A 64 4.80 4.12 -8.15
C GLN A 64 4.37 4.81 -6.86
N THR A 65 5.09 4.60 -5.76
CA THR A 65 4.81 5.22 -4.47
C THR A 65 5.13 6.72 -4.49
N GLN A 66 6.24 7.11 -5.13
CA GLN A 66 6.59 8.53 -5.30
C GLN A 66 5.47 9.30 -5.99
N LYS A 67 4.88 8.72 -7.04
CA LYS A 67 3.77 9.34 -7.76
C LYS A 67 2.58 9.59 -6.82
N VAL A 68 2.20 8.62 -5.99
CA VAL A 68 1.09 8.78 -5.02
C VAL A 68 1.40 9.89 -4.02
N ILE A 69 2.65 9.94 -3.52
CA ILE A 69 3.11 11.01 -2.62
C ILE A 69 3.01 12.39 -3.30
N ARG A 70 3.46 12.51 -4.56
CA ARG A 70 3.34 13.75 -5.34
C ARG A 70 1.89 14.17 -5.55
N CYS A 71 0.99 13.22 -5.81
CA CYS A 71 -0.45 13.52 -5.89
C CYS A 71 -0.96 14.13 -4.58
N ILE A 72 -0.60 13.55 -3.43
CA ILE A 72 -0.98 14.08 -2.11
C ILE A 72 -0.37 15.46 -1.86
N ILE A 73 0.89 15.69 -2.25
CA ILE A 73 1.52 17.02 -2.20
C ILE A 73 0.69 18.03 -3.01
N SER A 74 0.30 17.69 -4.23
CA SER A 74 -0.51 18.55 -5.10
C SER A 74 -1.92 18.81 -4.55
N ILE A 75 -2.59 17.79 -3.98
CA ILE A 75 -3.89 17.94 -3.30
C ILE A 75 -3.75 18.93 -2.13
N ARG A 76 -2.76 18.72 -1.25
CA ARG A 76 -2.54 19.56 -0.07
C ARG A 76 -2.13 21.00 -0.42
N SER A 77 -1.45 21.18 -1.54
CA SER A 77 -1.07 22.50 -2.08
C SER A 77 -2.23 23.23 -2.77
N GLY A 78 -3.39 22.58 -2.91
CA GLY A 78 -4.56 23.15 -3.57
C GLY A 78 -4.46 23.19 -5.10
N ALA A 79 -3.56 22.41 -5.70
CA ALA A 79 -3.35 22.39 -7.16
C ALA A 79 -4.59 21.90 -7.93
N TYR A 80 -5.46 21.11 -7.28
CA TYR A 80 -6.67 20.54 -7.89
C TYR A 80 -7.95 21.33 -7.60
N LYS A 81 -7.85 22.58 -7.14
CA LYS A 81 -9.03 23.40 -6.78
C LYS A 81 -10.06 23.52 -7.90
N ASN A 82 -9.61 23.51 -9.16
CA ASN A 82 -10.44 23.60 -10.35
C ASN A 82 -10.69 22.23 -11.02
N THR A 83 -10.41 21.13 -10.32
CA THR A 83 -10.56 19.78 -10.84
C THR A 83 -11.80 19.12 -10.23
N PRO A 84 -12.73 18.58 -11.04
CA PRO A 84 -13.86 17.81 -10.52
C PRO A 84 -13.39 16.58 -9.76
N HIS A 85 -14.02 16.32 -8.60
CA HIS A 85 -13.65 15.20 -7.71
C HIS A 85 -13.61 13.84 -8.43
N LEU A 86 -14.63 13.51 -9.23
CA LEU A 86 -14.70 12.26 -9.98
C LEU A 86 -13.68 12.17 -11.13
N THR A 87 -13.26 13.31 -11.71
CA THR A 87 -12.22 13.33 -12.74
C THR A 87 -10.86 12.98 -12.15
N LEU A 88 -10.54 13.51 -10.97
CA LEU A 88 -9.32 13.12 -10.25
C LEU A 88 -9.36 11.65 -9.83
N ALA A 89 -10.52 11.18 -9.35
CA ALA A 89 -10.75 9.78 -9.00
C ALA A 89 -10.47 8.85 -10.19
N ALA A 90 -11.11 9.10 -11.33
CA ALA A 90 -10.92 8.32 -12.55
C ALA A 90 -9.45 8.32 -13.00
N ARG A 91 -8.77 9.49 -12.95
CA ARG A 91 -7.36 9.59 -13.33
C ARG A 91 -6.45 8.75 -12.44
N ILE A 92 -6.70 8.73 -11.14
CA ILE A 92 -5.94 7.88 -10.20
C ILE A 92 -6.23 6.41 -10.50
N SER A 93 -7.49 6.05 -10.72
CA SER A 93 -7.89 4.67 -11.03
C SER A 93 -7.25 4.14 -12.31
N ASP A 94 -7.35 4.89 -13.41
CA ASP A 94 -6.72 4.56 -14.70
C ASP A 94 -5.21 4.36 -14.56
N ARG A 95 -4.60 5.20 -13.73
CA ARG A 95 -3.16 5.18 -13.54
C ARG A 95 -2.68 3.94 -12.80
N GLU A 96 -3.29 3.58 -11.68
CA GLU A 96 -2.86 2.35 -10.99
C GLU A 96 -3.12 1.11 -11.84
N ALA A 97 -4.21 1.10 -12.63
CA ALA A 97 -4.47 0.01 -13.57
C ALA A 97 -3.35 -0.10 -14.62
N GLY A 98 -2.91 1.02 -15.20
CA GLY A 98 -1.77 1.05 -16.11
C GLY A 98 -0.45 0.64 -15.47
N ILE A 99 -0.23 0.95 -14.18
CA ILE A 99 0.95 0.52 -13.43
C ILE A 99 0.98 -1.01 -13.33
N VAL A 100 -0.15 -1.64 -12.96
CA VAL A 100 -0.26 -3.10 -12.84
C VAL A 100 -0.03 -3.80 -14.18
N LEU A 101 -0.49 -3.19 -15.27
CA LEU A 101 -0.34 -3.71 -16.63
C LEU A 101 1.08 -3.60 -17.20
N GLY A 102 1.99 -2.87 -16.53
CA GLY A 102 3.29 -2.51 -17.11
C GLY A 102 3.18 -1.55 -18.31
N GLN A 103 1.98 -1.03 -18.59
CA GLN A 103 1.67 -0.12 -19.71
C GLN A 103 1.64 1.35 -19.31
N SER A 104 1.86 1.65 -18.03
CA SER A 104 1.91 3.01 -17.50
C SER A 104 3.05 3.81 -18.15
N SER A 105 2.70 4.74 -19.05
CA SER A 105 3.57 5.86 -19.48
C SER A 105 4.19 6.55 -18.26
N ASP A 106 5.33 7.24 -18.27
CA ASP A 106 5.84 7.85 -17.03
C ASP A 106 5.07 9.09 -16.51
N SER A 107 3.96 9.44 -17.14
CA SER A 107 3.11 10.58 -16.79
C SER A 107 2.62 10.54 -15.33
N ASP A 108 2.80 11.62 -14.57
CA ASP A 108 2.25 11.79 -13.22
C ASP A 108 0.70 11.90 -13.25
N TYR A 109 0.06 12.11 -12.08
CA TYR A 109 -1.38 12.39 -11.97
C TYR A 109 -1.76 13.81 -12.43
N VAL A 110 -1.08 14.32 -13.47
CA VAL A 110 -1.33 15.63 -14.04
C VAL A 110 -2.63 15.60 -14.83
N LEU A 111 -3.46 16.61 -14.61
CA LEU A 111 -4.69 16.86 -15.34
C LEU A 111 -4.60 18.27 -15.96
N PRO A 112 -5.26 18.54 -17.11
CA PRO A 112 -5.28 19.88 -17.70
C PRO A 112 -5.83 20.96 -16.76
N THR A 113 -6.66 20.57 -15.79
CA THR A 113 -7.27 21.46 -14.78
C THR A 113 -6.38 21.72 -13.56
N MET A 114 -5.22 21.05 -13.47
CA MET A 114 -4.29 21.20 -12.36
C MET A 114 -3.52 22.52 -12.47
N ASP A 115 -3.52 23.31 -11.39
CA ASP A 115 -2.71 24.52 -11.28
C ASP A 115 -1.25 24.16 -10.98
N THR A 116 -0.39 24.22 -12.00
CA THR A 116 1.04 23.90 -11.89
C THR A 116 1.85 24.98 -11.18
N THR A 117 1.26 26.15 -10.91
CA THR A 117 1.92 27.22 -10.16
C THR A 117 1.87 26.97 -8.64
N LYS A 118 0.95 26.11 -8.18
CA LYS A 118 0.84 25.72 -6.77
C LYS A 118 1.98 24.79 -6.37
N LYS A 119 2.95 25.35 -5.65
CA LYS A 119 4.01 24.61 -4.97
C LYS A 119 3.65 24.37 -3.51
N PRO A 120 4.15 23.28 -2.89
CA PRO A 120 3.95 23.05 -1.47
C PRO A 120 4.65 24.13 -0.65
N ASP A 121 3.97 24.64 0.37
CA ASP A 121 4.59 25.47 1.39
C ASP A 121 5.25 24.60 2.48
N LEU A 122 6.00 25.23 3.37
CA LEU A 122 6.70 24.57 4.47
C LEU A 122 5.77 23.71 5.36
N PRO A 123 4.56 24.19 5.76
CA PRO A 123 3.57 23.35 6.44
C PRO A 123 3.15 22.10 5.67
N VAL A 124 2.90 22.21 4.36
CA VAL A 124 2.55 21.06 3.50
C VAL A 124 3.69 20.06 3.47
N MET A 125 4.93 20.50 3.24
CA MET A 125 6.11 19.63 3.22
C MET A 125 6.26 18.86 4.54
N ARG A 126 6.20 19.55 5.68
CA ARG A 126 6.25 18.89 7.01
C ARG A 126 5.12 17.92 7.23
N SER A 127 3.91 18.29 6.83
CA SER A 127 2.74 17.43 6.95
C SER A 127 2.90 16.14 6.14
N VAL A 128 3.54 16.20 4.97
CA VAL A 128 3.84 15.02 4.15
C VAL A 128 4.89 14.13 4.80
N LEU A 129 5.98 14.69 5.32
CA LEU A 129 7.01 13.96 6.06
C LEU A 129 6.42 13.26 7.31
N ALA A 130 5.60 13.99 8.08
CA ALA A 130 4.89 13.43 9.24
C ALA A 130 3.93 12.29 8.85
N THR A 131 3.24 12.44 7.72
CA THR A 131 2.36 11.40 7.17
C THR A 131 3.19 10.17 6.80
N ALA A 132 4.29 10.35 6.09
CA ALA A 132 5.17 9.26 5.70
C ALA A 132 5.68 8.45 6.90
N SER A 133 6.10 9.13 7.98
CA SER A 133 6.53 8.47 9.21
C SER A 133 5.40 7.68 9.89
N ARG A 134 4.19 8.23 9.93
CA ARG A 134 3.00 7.52 10.42
C ARG A 134 2.70 6.28 9.58
N LEU A 135 2.67 6.42 8.25
CA LEU A 135 2.38 5.29 7.34
C LEU A 135 3.44 4.20 7.43
N ARG A 136 4.73 4.57 7.59
CA ARG A 136 5.80 3.60 7.80
C ARG A 136 5.60 2.79 9.07
N SER A 137 5.22 3.47 10.15
CA SER A 137 4.92 2.83 11.42
C SER A 137 3.73 1.86 11.29
N LEU A 138 2.61 2.33 10.75
CA LEU A 138 1.43 1.50 10.50
C LEU A 138 1.75 0.30 9.61
N SER A 139 2.59 0.48 8.59
CA SER A 139 3.01 -0.59 7.68
C SER A 139 3.69 -1.73 8.44
N ARG A 140 4.56 -1.42 9.39
CA ARG A 140 5.25 -2.44 10.19
C ARG A 140 4.36 -3.13 11.20
N LEU A 141 3.47 -2.40 11.88
CA LEU A 141 2.48 -3.01 12.77
C LEU A 141 1.55 -3.94 12.00
N CYS A 142 1.12 -3.51 10.80
CA CYS A 142 0.31 -4.31 9.89
C CYS A 142 1.05 -5.60 9.46
N ILE A 143 2.33 -5.51 9.10
CA ILE A 143 3.14 -6.68 8.75
C ILE A 143 3.26 -7.63 9.95
N ARG A 144 3.57 -7.13 11.15
CA ARG A 144 3.65 -7.95 12.38
C ARG A 144 2.32 -8.66 12.65
N HIS A 145 1.20 -7.94 12.54
CA HIS A 145 -0.14 -8.53 12.67
C HIS A 145 -0.34 -9.73 11.73
N TYR A 146 0.09 -9.62 10.47
CA TYR A 146 -0.05 -10.74 9.53
C TYR A 146 1.01 -11.83 9.71
N GLN A 147 2.19 -11.53 10.27
CA GLN A 147 3.13 -12.55 10.74
C GLN A 147 2.52 -13.38 11.87
N ASP A 148 1.85 -12.73 12.82
CA ASP A 148 1.12 -13.41 13.90
C ASP A 148 -0.02 -14.28 13.34
N SER A 149 -0.73 -13.82 12.31
CA SER A 149 -1.75 -14.61 11.60
C SER A 149 -1.16 -15.88 10.95
N LEU A 150 0.05 -15.82 10.40
CA LEU A 150 0.74 -17.02 9.86
C LEU A 150 1.14 -17.99 10.98
N ILE A 151 1.61 -17.47 12.12
CA ILE A 151 1.94 -18.29 13.30
C ILE A 151 0.68 -18.97 13.84
N ALA A 152 -0.44 -18.26 13.91
CA ALA A 152 -1.73 -18.82 14.28
C ALA A 152 -2.18 -19.94 13.32
N ALA A 153 -2.04 -19.72 12.01
CA ALA A 153 -2.36 -20.74 11.01
C ALA A 153 -1.49 -22.01 11.15
N LYS A 154 -0.20 -21.86 11.46
CA LYS A 154 0.67 -23.00 11.77
C LYS A 154 0.22 -23.74 13.03
N ARG A 155 -0.10 -23.01 14.11
CA ARG A 155 -0.59 -23.61 15.37
C ARG A 155 -1.90 -24.39 15.18
N GLU A 156 -2.77 -23.92 14.30
CA GLU A 156 -4.03 -24.59 13.92
C GLU A 156 -3.82 -25.77 12.96
N GLY A 157 -2.58 -26.08 12.58
CA GLY A 157 -2.26 -27.16 11.65
C GLY A 157 -2.64 -26.85 10.20
N ARG A 158 -2.99 -25.61 9.87
CA ARG A 158 -3.36 -25.18 8.50
C ARG A 158 -2.15 -24.89 7.61
N LEU A 159 -0.96 -24.73 8.18
CA LEU A 159 0.28 -24.39 7.49
C LEU A 159 1.44 -25.27 7.94
N ASP A 160 1.99 -26.05 7.00
CA ASP A 160 3.09 -26.99 7.24
C ASP A 160 4.44 -26.34 6.90
N ALA A 161 4.85 -25.34 7.68
CA ALA A 161 6.12 -24.65 7.51
C ALA A 161 7.15 -25.10 8.55
N PRO A 162 8.39 -25.50 8.17
CA PRO A 162 9.39 -26.06 9.10
C PRO A 162 9.72 -25.08 10.24
N GLU A 163 10.00 -23.80 9.96
CA GLU A 163 10.24 -22.78 10.97
C GLU A 163 9.60 -21.44 10.60
N LEU A 164 8.81 -20.88 11.53
CA LEU A 164 8.24 -19.54 11.46
C LEU A 164 8.71 -18.83 12.72
N SER A 165 9.59 -17.85 12.59
CA SER A 165 10.01 -17.01 13.72
C SER A 165 9.11 -15.80 13.82
N ALA A 166 8.75 -15.40 15.05
CA ALA A 166 8.08 -14.12 15.32
C ALA A 166 8.93 -12.91 14.83
N HIS A 167 10.24 -13.11 14.63
CA HIS A 167 11.18 -12.09 14.17
C HIS A 167 11.68 -12.34 12.75
N ASP A 168 10.88 -13.02 11.93
CA ASP A 168 11.21 -13.24 10.53
C ASP A 168 11.53 -11.91 9.83
N LYS A 169 12.78 -11.72 9.42
CA LYS A 169 13.24 -10.45 8.83
C LYS A 169 12.45 -10.14 7.56
N LEU A 170 11.78 -8.99 7.55
CA LEU A 170 11.03 -8.46 6.41
C LEU A 170 11.95 -8.28 5.19
N SER A 171 11.47 -8.61 3.99
CA SER A 171 12.14 -8.18 2.77
C SER A 171 11.76 -6.76 2.39
N TRP A 172 12.59 -6.13 1.56
CA TRP A 172 12.31 -4.81 0.98
C TRP A 172 10.96 -4.82 0.24
N CYS A 173 10.67 -5.86 -0.55
CA CYS A 173 9.42 -5.97 -1.31
C CYS A 173 8.18 -6.01 -0.38
N GLU A 174 8.23 -6.80 0.70
CA GLU A 174 7.13 -6.90 1.66
C GLU A 174 6.83 -5.56 2.32
N GLU A 175 7.89 -4.85 2.75
CA GLU A 175 7.75 -3.55 3.38
C GLU A 175 7.23 -2.49 2.39
N GLN A 176 7.76 -2.45 1.17
CA GLN A 176 7.33 -1.48 0.16
C GLN A 176 5.91 -1.69 -0.35
N ARG A 177 5.46 -2.96 -0.49
CA ARG A 177 4.05 -3.26 -0.83
C ARG A 177 3.10 -2.70 0.23
N MET A 178 3.44 -2.88 1.51
CA MET A 178 2.59 -2.38 2.58
C MET A 178 2.62 -0.85 2.67
N ILE A 179 3.80 -0.23 2.59
CA ILE A 179 3.94 1.24 2.53
C ILE A 179 3.09 1.81 1.39
N ARG A 180 3.17 1.20 0.21
CA ARG A 180 2.37 1.60 -0.96
C ARG A 180 0.87 1.45 -0.72
N ALA A 181 0.41 0.34 -0.14
CA ALA A 181 -1.01 0.17 0.22
C ALA A 181 -1.49 1.28 1.17
N PHE A 182 -0.70 1.63 2.19
CA PHE A 182 -1.06 2.72 3.10
C PHE A 182 -1.10 4.08 2.40
N TRP A 183 -0.18 4.36 1.47
CA TRP A 183 -0.24 5.57 0.63
C TRP A 183 -1.46 5.60 -0.28
N ARG A 184 -1.85 4.45 -0.85
CA ARG A 184 -3.07 4.27 -1.65
C ARG A 184 -4.34 4.53 -0.85
N VAL A 185 -4.41 4.04 0.39
CA VAL A 185 -5.50 4.41 1.29
C VAL A 185 -5.46 5.91 1.59
N GLN A 186 -4.26 6.46 1.89
CA GLN A 186 -4.11 7.87 2.23
C GLN A 186 -4.57 8.80 1.09
N VAL A 187 -4.30 8.49 -0.19
CA VAL A 187 -4.73 9.37 -1.29
C VAL A 187 -6.26 9.46 -1.40
N VAL A 188 -6.98 8.35 -1.18
CA VAL A 188 -8.46 8.36 -1.15
C VAL A 188 -8.98 9.21 0.02
N LEU A 189 -8.34 9.11 1.20
CA LEU A 189 -8.68 9.95 2.36
C LEU A 189 -8.41 11.45 2.09
N GLU A 190 -7.28 11.77 1.45
CA GLU A 190 -6.94 13.15 1.07
C GLU A 190 -7.91 13.72 0.04
N MET A 191 -8.35 12.92 -0.93
CA MET A 191 -9.39 13.32 -1.87
C MET A 191 -10.70 13.64 -1.15
N ASN A 192 -11.17 12.73 -0.29
CA ASN A 192 -12.39 12.93 0.49
C ASN A 192 -12.30 14.21 1.36
N LEU A 193 -11.14 14.45 1.98
CA LEU A 193 -10.89 15.65 2.77
C LEU A 193 -10.87 16.92 1.91
N ALA A 194 -10.20 16.90 0.76
CA ALA A 194 -10.13 18.02 -0.16
C ALA A 194 -11.51 18.36 -0.72
N ALA A 195 -12.32 17.34 -1.03
CA ALA A 195 -13.69 17.49 -1.48
C ALA A 195 -14.56 18.18 -0.41
N ARG A 196 -14.47 17.72 0.85
CA ARG A 196 -15.14 18.36 2.01
C ARG A 196 -14.70 19.80 2.26
N ARG A 197 -13.43 20.14 1.97
CA ARG A 197 -12.87 21.49 2.13
C ARG A 197 -13.08 22.40 0.92
N SER A 198 -13.84 21.95 -0.08
CA SER A 198 -14.02 22.68 -1.35
C SER A 198 -12.69 23.02 -2.04
N GLN A 199 -11.68 22.16 -1.84
CA GLN A 199 -10.39 22.18 -2.54
C GLN A 199 -10.41 21.30 -3.80
N LEU A 200 -11.58 20.76 -4.15
CA LEU A 200 -11.92 20.13 -5.43
C LEU A 200 -13.26 20.70 -5.90
N LEU A 201 -13.51 20.73 -7.21
CA LEU A 201 -14.82 21.10 -7.73
C LEU A 201 -15.83 20.01 -7.41
N GLY A 202 -16.92 20.39 -6.73
CA GLY A 202 -18.08 19.53 -6.54
C GLY A 202 -18.69 19.16 -7.89
N THR A 203 -19.03 17.89 -8.07
CA THR A 203 -19.75 17.43 -9.26
C THR A 203 -21.20 17.87 -9.16
N LYS A 204 -21.65 18.77 -10.05
CA LYS A 204 -23.08 19.00 -10.26
C LYS A 204 -23.66 17.71 -10.83
N VAL A 205 -24.36 16.95 -10.00
CA VAL A 205 -25.20 15.86 -10.48
C VAL A 205 -26.39 16.52 -11.16
N GLU A 206 -26.55 16.32 -12.48
CA GLU A 206 -27.68 16.83 -13.23
C GLU A 206 -29.00 16.41 -12.55
N GLY A 207 -29.85 17.39 -12.23
CA GLY A 207 -31.16 17.16 -11.61
C GLY A 207 -31.24 17.30 -10.08
N LYS A 208 -30.18 17.71 -9.37
CA LYS A 208 -30.26 18.05 -7.93
C LYS A 208 -30.04 19.54 -7.68
N GLU A 209 -30.87 20.12 -6.80
CA GLU A 209 -30.82 21.51 -6.35
C GLU A 209 -29.41 21.93 -5.87
N PRO A 210 -28.98 23.18 -6.06
CA PRO A 210 -27.62 23.66 -5.73
C PRO A 210 -27.22 23.49 -4.25
N ASN A 211 -28.20 23.38 -3.34
CA ASN A 211 -27.96 23.21 -1.90
C ASN A 211 -27.76 21.75 -1.46
N ASP A 212 -27.84 20.78 -2.38
CA ASP A 212 -27.76 19.35 -2.10
C ASP A 212 -26.50 18.66 -2.69
N LEU A 213 -25.47 19.44 -3.02
CA LEU A 213 -24.13 18.98 -3.39
C LEU A 213 -23.41 18.33 -2.18
N LYS A 214 -23.97 17.24 -1.64
CA LYS A 214 -23.22 16.31 -0.80
C LYS A 214 -22.11 15.75 -1.67
N THR A 215 -20.88 16.20 -1.42
CA THR A 215 -19.72 15.66 -2.08
C THR A 215 -19.65 14.17 -1.77
N GLU A 216 -19.80 13.34 -2.80
CA GLU A 216 -19.79 11.89 -2.68
C GLU A 216 -18.45 11.46 -2.06
N VAL A 217 -18.50 10.87 -0.87
CA VAL A 217 -17.32 10.34 -0.20
C VAL A 217 -16.93 9.05 -0.90
N LEU A 218 -15.72 8.98 -1.44
CA LEU A 218 -15.18 7.75 -2.01
C LEU A 218 -15.02 6.72 -0.91
N ASP A 219 -15.74 5.63 -1.04
CA ASP A 219 -15.48 4.42 -0.27
C ASP A 219 -14.23 3.73 -0.83
N ILE A 220 -13.25 3.43 0.03
CA ILE A 220 -11.97 2.84 -0.38
C ILE A 220 -12.19 1.48 -1.03
N GLN A 221 -13.12 0.66 -0.51
CA GLN A 221 -13.38 -0.66 -1.07
C GLN A 221 -13.95 -0.53 -2.48
N SER A 222 -15.01 0.25 -2.66
CA SER A 222 -15.68 0.49 -3.94
C SER A 222 -14.74 1.16 -4.96
N PHE A 223 -13.86 2.06 -4.49
CA PHE A 223 -12.84 2.68 -5.33
C PHE A 223 -11.92 1.60 -5.92
N TYR A 224 -11.42 0.67 -5.10
CA TYR A 224 -10.51 -0.41 -5.52
C TYR A 224 -11.19 -1.64 -6.14
N ASP A 225 -12.48 -1.84 -5.93
CA ASP A 225 -13.27 -2.96 -6.44
C ASP A 225 -13.83 -2.65 -7.84
N SER A 226 -12.93 -2.43 -8.80
CA SER A 226 -13.31 -2.13 -10.19
C SER A 226 -13.56 -3.40 -10.99
N THR A 227 -14.75 -3.48 -11.61
CA THR A 227 -15.13 -4.56 -12.52
C THR A 227 -14.55 -4.41 -13.93
N SER A 228 -14.00 -3.25 -14.28
CA SER A 228 -13.58 -2.88 -15.64
C SER A 228 -12.07 -2.83 -15.86
N THR A 229 -11.23 -3.12 -14.85
CA THR A 229 -9.77 -2.91 -14.95
C THR A 229 -8.95 -3.89 -14.10
N ASN A 230 -7.65 -4.02 -14.41
CA ASN A 230 -6.63 -4.74 -13.61
C ASN A 230 -6.38 -4.17 -12.19
N PHE A 231 -7.23 -3.24 -11.74
CA PHE A 231 -7.22 -2.61 -10.42
C PHE A 231 -7.43 -3.61 -9.27
N LYS A 232 -8.03 -4.78 -9.55
CA LYS A 232 -8.21 -5.88 -8.60
C LYS A 232 -6.88 -6.43 -8.04
N ALA A 233 -5.77 -6.27 -8.77
CA ALA A 233 -4.44 -6.59 -8.25
C ALA A 233 -4.03 -5.64 -7.10
N ALA A 234 -4.35 -4.34 -7.22
CA ALA A 234 -4.13 -3.36 -6.16
C ALA A 234 -5.15 -3.51 -5.03
N TYR A 235 -6.38 -3.95 -5.33
CA TYR A 235 -7.45 -4.16 -4.36
C TYR A 235 -7.01 -5.03 -3.20
N HIS A 236 -6.45 -6.22 -3.43
CA HIS A 236 -6.07 -7.09 -2.32
C HIS A 236 -4.91 -6.54 -1.49
N GLU A 237 -3.98 -5.80 -2.10
CA GLU A 237 -2.91 -5.10 -1.38
C GLU A 237 -3.50 -4.00 -0.46
N VAL A 238 -4.38 -3.16 -1.00
CA VAL A 238 -5.05 -2.07 -0.27
C VAL A 238 -5.96 -2.61 0.83
N MET A 239 -6.78 -3.61 0.52
CA MET A 239 -7.70 -4.19 1.48
C MET A 239 -6.97 -4.92 2.61
N THR A 240 -5.73 -5.37 2.41
CA THR A 240 -4.89 -5.88 3.50
C THR A 240 -4.60 -4.76 4.52
N ALA A 241 -4.27 -3.56 4.07
CA ALA A 241 -4.09 -2.42 4.99
C ALA A 241 -5.43 -2.00 5.65
N VAL A 242 -6.53 -1.99 4.89
CA VAL A 242 -7.86 -1.64 5.41
C VAL A 242 -8.36 -2.63 6.45
N ASP A 243 -8.19 -3.93 6.21
CA ASP A 243 -8.61 -5.00 7.14
C ASP A 243 -7.84 -4.87 8.48
N TYR A 244 -6.53 -4.58 8.43
CA TYR A 244 -5.75 -4.25 9.62
C TYR A 244 -6.26 -3.00 10.35
N LEU A 245 -6.53 -1.90 9.63
CA LEU A 245 -7.04 -0.67 10.22
C LEU A 245 -8.41 -0.86 10.89
N LYS A 246 -9.29 -1.68 10.29
CA LYS A 246 -10.57 -2.07 10.89
C LYS A 246 -10.37 -2.82 12.21
N ASN A 247 -9.46 -3.80 12.23
CA ASN A 247 -9.13 -4.55 13.45
C ASN A 247 -8.52 -3.66 14.55
N LEU A 248 -7.70 -2.67 14.17
CA LEU A 248 -7.15 -1.70 15.11
C LEU A 248 -8.25 -0.84 15.75
N SER A 249 -9.28 -0.50 14.97
CA SER A 249 -10.40 0.33 15.41
C SER A 249 -11.39 -0.43 16.30
N THR A 250 -11.65 -1.71 16.01
CA THR A 250 -12.54 -2.56 16.84
C THR A 250 -11.93 -2.91 18.19
N SER A 251 -10.60 -2.90 18.31
CA SER A 251 -9.90 -3.07 19.58
C SER A 251 -10.01 -1.84 20.50
N LYS A 252 -10.43 -0.68 19.99
CA LYS A 252 -10.63 0.55 20.77
C LYS A 252 -12.10 0.71 21.11
N THR A 253 -12.42 0.59 22.39
CA THR A 253 -13.78 0.77 22.94
C THR A 253 -14.31 2.22 22.89
N ASP A 254 -13.51 3.20 22.43
CA ASP A 254 -13.88 4.62 22.45
C ASP A 254 -13.89 5.28 21.06
N SER A 255 -15.09 5.70 20.68
CA SER A 255 -15.47 6.56 19.54
C SER A 255 -14.99 6.12 18.16
N ALA A 256 -15.96 5.74 17.33
CA ALA A 256 -15.81 5.57 15.90
C ALA A 256 -15.41 6.88 15.20
N THR A 257 -14.16 7.32 15.30
CA THR A 257 -13.54 8.02 14.18
C THR A 257 -13.29 6.97 13.12
N ALA A 258 -14.34 6.70 12.33
CA ALA A 258 -14.20 6.01 11.06
C ALA A 258 -13.02 6.63 10.29
N LEU A 259 -12.42 5.89 9.34
CA LEU A 259 -11.41 6.38 8.42
C LEU A 259 -11.98 7.48 7.51
N VAL A 260 -12.41 8.61 8.09
CA VAL A 260 -13.14 9.68 7.42
C VAL A 260 -12.11 10.65 6.86
N ASP A 261 -11.14 11.08 7.68
CA ASP A 261 -10.23 12.18 7.32
C ASP A 261 -8.74 11.81 7.35
N ARG A 262 -8.28 10.96 8.28
CA ARG A 262 -6.85 10.66 8.47
C ARG A 262 -6.62 9.26 9.02
N MET A 263 -5.45 8.71 8.69
CA MET A 263 -4.95 7.49 9.29
C MET A 263 -4.77 7.61 10.81
N PRO A 264 -5.06 6.54 11.58
CA PRO A 264 -4.85 6.54 13.02
C PRO A 264 -3.37 6.69 13.36
N SER A 265 -3.08 7.28 14.51
CA SER A 265 -1.71 7.31 15.04
C SER A 265 -1.34 5.92 15.57
N PRO A 266 -0.10 5.44 15.34
CA PRO A 266 0.37 4.18 15.91
C PRO A 266 0.40 4.27 17.44
N GLU A 267 -0.10 3.24 18.12
CA GLU A 267 -0.19 3.17 19.59
C GLU A 267 1.14 2.84 20.26
N SER A 268 2.03 2.19 19.54
CA SER A 268 3.33 1.75 20.05
C SER A 268 4.43 2.51 19.33
N SER A 269 5.41 3.02 20.08
CA SER A 269 6.71 3.38 19.51
C SER A 269 7.30 2.10 18.94
N ILE A 270 7.22 1.91 17.64
CA ILE A 270 8.00 0.88 16.98
C ILE A 270 9.45 1.30 17.17
N GLU A 271 10.29 0.42 17.69
CA GLU A 271 11.73 0.63 17.69
C GLU A 271 12.15 1.12 16.29
N ASP A 272 12.93 2.20 16.28
CA ASP A 272 13.29 2.97 15.10
C ASP A 272 14.28 2.14 14.24
N ILE A 273 13.73 1.17 13.51
CA ILE A 273 14.52 0.25 12.70
C ILE A 273 14.65 0.86 11.31
N SER A 274 15.86 0.91 10.76
CA SER A 274 16.12 1.36 9.39
C SER A 274 15.23 0.64 8.36
N PRO A 275 14.95 1.25 7.21
CA PRO A 275 14.29 0.57 6.11
C PRO A 275 14.88 -0.81 5.79
N SER A 276 14.04 -1.80 5.49
CA SER A 276 14.53 -3.11 5.07
C SER A 276 15.20 -2.97 3.70
N SER A 277 16.51 -3.19 3.65
CA SER A 277 17.29 -3.32 2.42
C SER A 277 17.40 -4.77 1.95
N ARG A 278 16.79 -5.72 2.67
CA ARG A 278 16.93 -7.15 2.39
C ARG A 278 16.29 -7.51 1.06
N GLY A 279 17.11 -7.96 0.11
CA GLY A 279 16.66 -8.30 -1.23
C GLY A 279 16.22 -7.08 -2.06
N MET A 280 16.63 -5.87 -1.65
CA MET A 280 16.37 -4.66 -2.43
C MET A 280 17.07 -4.74 -3.78
N PRO A 281 16.35 -4.59 -4.90
CA PRO A 281 16.98 -4.57 -6.23
C PRO A 281 17.96 -3.39 -6.38
N ALA A 282 19.04 -3.61 -7.13
CA ALA A 282 20.14 -2.65 -7.23
C ALA A 282 19.74 -1.34 -7.92
N THR A 283 18.92 -1.42 -8.98
CA THR A 283 18.59 -0.28 -9.84
C THR A 283 17.14 0.18 -9.64
N PRO A 284 16.83 1.47 -9.87
CA PRO A 284 15.45 1.98 -9.82
C PRO A 284 14.46 1.20 -10.71
N ASP A 285 14.88 0.80 -11.91
CA ASP A 285 14.01 0.05 -12.84
C ASP A 285 13.70 -1.36 -12.36
N THR A 286 14.66 -2.02 -11.72
CA THR A 286 14.45 -3.35 -11.12
C THR A 286 13.61 -3.25 -9.85
N ARG A 287 13.76 -2.18 -9.06
CA ARG A 287 12.86 -1.86 -7.93
C ARG A 287 11.42 -1.63 -8.38
N ARG A 288 11.23 -0.84 -9.46
CA ARG A 288 9.92 -0.63 -10.09
C ARG A 288 9.32 -1.96 -10.51
N SER A 289 10.07 -2.76 -11.28
CA SER A 289 9.63 -4.05 -11.82
C SER A 289 9.25 -5.06 -10.73
N ALA A 290 9.98 -5.11 -9.63
CA ALA A 290 9.70 -5.99 -8.50
C ALA A 290 8.36 -5.71 -7.80
N LEU A 291 7.82 -4.51 -7.98
CA LEU A 291 6.57 -4.05 -7.34
C LEU A 291 5.43 -3.83 -8.32
N VAL A 292 5.67 -3.83 -9.63
CA VAL A 292 4.62 -3.65 -10.67
C VAL A 292 3.55 -4.73 -10.53
N LEU A 293 3.97 -5.99 -10.39
CA LEU A 293 3.05 -7.11 -10.30
C LEU A 293 2.49 -7.28 -8.87
N PRO A 294 1.26 -7.81 -8.72
CA PRO A 294 0.75 -8.22 -7.42
C PRO A 294 1.66 -9.27 -6.77
N ALA A 295 1.46 -9.54 -5.47
CA ALA A 295 2.18 -10.62 -4.81
C ALA A 295 1.87 -11.96 -5.51
N ASP A 296 2.87 -12.83 -5.65
CA ASP A 296 2.74 -14.07 -6.42
C ASP A 296 1.59 -14.96 -5.93
N SER A 297 1.26 -14.90 -4.64
CA SER A 297 0.12 -15.59 -4.05
C SER A 297 -1.19 -15.28 -4.76
N LEU A 298 -1.39 -14.04 -5.24
CA LEU A 298 -2.62 -13.65 -5.92
C LEU A 298 -2.75 -14.44 -7.22
N TRP A 299 -1.67 -14.51 -7.99
CA TRP A 299 -1.62 -15.29 -9.23
C TRP A 299 -1.71 -16.79 -8.98
N ILE A 300 -1.05 -17.29 -7.94
CA ILE A 300 -1.08 -18.71 -7.55
C ILE A 300 -2.51 -19.13 -7.18
N VAL A 301 -3.18 -18.37 -6.31
CA VAL A 301 -4.55 -18.65 -5.88
C VAL A 301 -5.53 -18.50 -7.02
N ASP A 302 -5.40 -17.46 -7.86
CA ASP A 302 -6.21 -17.31 -9.08
C ASP A 302 -6.07 -18.55 -9.98
N SER A 303 -4.83 -18.93 -10.29
CA SER A 303 -4.53 -20.07 -11.16
C SER A 303 -5.09 -21.39 -10.62
N MET A 304 -4.93 -21.65 -9.32
CA MET A 304 -5.49 -22.84 -8.66
C MET A 304 -7.02 -22.78 -8.51
N GLY A 305 -7.61 -21.58 -8.54
CA GLY A 305 -9.05 -21.35 -8.51
C GLY A 305 -9.74 -21.47 -9.87
N ARG A 306 -9.00 -21.53 -11.00
CA ARG A 306 -9.61 -21.66 -12.34
C ARG A 306 -10.30 -23.02 -12.57
N ASN A 307 -9.91 -24.06 -11.84
CA ASN A 307 -10.61 -25.36 -11.90
C ASN A 307 -12.03 -25.24 -11.32
N ALA A 308 -13.04 -25.71 -12.05
CA ALA A 308 -14.45 -25.60 -11.67
C ALA A 308 -14.79 -26.21 -10.31
N HIS A 309 -14.08 -27.26 -9.90
CA HIS A 309 -14.29 -27.96 -8.62
C HIS A 309 -13.29 -27.54 -7.53
N SER A 310 -12.48 -26.50 -7.78
CA SER A 310 -11.55 -26.01 -6.77
C SER A 310 -12.30 -25.26 -5.67
N PRO A 311 -12.19 -25.62 -4.38
CA PRO A 311 -12.78 -24.85 -3.30
C PRO A 311 -12.24 -23.41 -3.25
N MET A 312 -11.02 -23.19 -3.76
CA MET A 312 -10.38 -21.88 -3.86
C MET A 312 -11.16 -20.93 -4.78
N LYS A 313 -11.82 -21.45 -5.81
CA LYS A 313 -12.68 -20.69 -6.72
C LYS A 313 -13.80 -19.96 -5.96
N PHE A 314 -14.43 -20.67 -5.03
CA PHE A 314 -15.60 -20.20 -4.30
C PHE A 314 -15.23 -19.46 -3.01
N ALA A 315 -14.11 -19.84 -2.39
CA ALA A 315 -13.53 -19.13 -1.26
C ALA A 315 -13.05 -17.73 -1.65
N GLY A 316 -12.53 -17.56 -2.88
CA GLY A 316 -11.89 -16.32 -3.32
C GLY A 316 -10.59 -16.03 -2.56
N PHE A 317 -10.06 -14.82 -2.68
CA PHE A 317 -8.77 -14.47 -2.06
C PHE A 317 -8.86 -13.98 -0.61
N GLU A 318 -10.06 -13.61 -0.13
CA GLU A 318 -10.25 -13.02 1.19
C GLU A 318 -9.64 -13.86 2.34
N PRO A 319 -9.83 -15.20 2.40
CA PRO A 319 -9.20 -16.02 3.44
C PRO A 319 -7.68 -15.88 3.47
N TYR A 320 -7.05 -15.87 2.30
CA TYR A 320 -5.60 -15.72 2.16
C TYR A 320 -5.15 -14.29 2.49
N ARG A 321 -5.94 -13.28 2.14
CA ARG A 321 -5.67 -11.89 2.52
C ARG A 321 -5.61 -11.70 4.03
N ARG A 322 -6.46 -12.39 4.80
CA ARG A 322 -6.43 -12.38 6.29
C ARG A 322 -5.13 -12.94 6.88
N MET A 323 -4.32 -13.65 6.09
CA MET A 323 -2.99 -14.14 6.46
C MET A 323 -1.86 -13.31 5.82
N GLY A 324 -2.16 -12.15 5.23
CA GLY A 324 -1.18 -11.25 4.63
C GLY A 324 -0.67 -11.70 3.26
N PHE A 325 -1.28 -12.69 2.61
CA PHE A 325 -0.73 -13.21 1.35
C PHE A 325 -0.61 -12.14 0.26
N ALA A 326 -1.42 -11.07 0.28
CA ALA A 326 -1.30 -9.96 -0.67
C ALA A 326 0.04 -9.19 -0.63
N ILE A 327 0.87 -9.39 0.40
CA ILE A 327 2.12 -8.63 0.58
C ILE A 327 3.38 -9.51 0.67
N TRP A 328 3.23 -10.82 0.84
CA TRP A 328 4.37 -11.73 1.00
C TRP A 328 5.16 -11.95 -0.28
N ASP A 329 6.48 -11.93 -0.15
CA ASP A 329 7.36 -12.14 -1.30
C ASP A 329 7.55 -13.61 -1.64
N ARG A 330 8.11 -13.87 -2.83
CA ARG A 330 8.33 -15.23 -3.32
C ARG A 330 9.24 -16.06 -2.42
N ASN A 331 10.24 -15.44 -1.79
CA ASN A 331 11.15 -16.12 -0.88
C ASN A 331 10.42 -16.60 0.37
N ARG A 332 9.51 -15.79 0.94
CA ARG A 332 8.68 -16.19 2.06
C ARG A 332 7.75 -17.33 1.66
N LEU A 333 7.04 -17.20 0.53
CA LEU A 333 6.17 -18.28 0.06
C LEU A 333 6.92 -19.61 -0.10
N ALA A 334 8.17 -19.57 -0.59
CA ALA A 334 9.00 -20.76 -0.72
C ALA A 334 9.39 -21.36 0.63
N ARG A 335 9.77 -20.53 1.62
CA ARG A 335 10.03 -20.99 3.00
C ARG A 335 8.79 -21.56 3.67
N LEU A 336 7.61 -21.08 3.30
CA LEU A 336 6.32 -21.58 3.78
C LEU A 336 5.88 -22.88 3.09
N GLY A 337 6.62 -23.38 2.10
CA GLY A 337 6.22 -24.57 1.34
C GLY A 337 4.99 -24.35 0.45
N LEU A 338 4.75 -23.10 0.03
CA LEU A 338 3.59 -22.69 -0.77
C LEU A 338 3.96 -22.37 -2.24
N ALA A 339 5.24 -22.49 -2.56
CA ALA A 339 5.83 -21.99 -3.79
C ALA A 339 7.22 -22.58 -4.02
N SER A 340 7.62 -22.71 -5.28
CA SER A 340 9.04 -22.92 -5.60
C SER A 340 9.86 -21.66 -5.26
N PRO A 341 11.14 -21.78 -4.88
CA PRO A 341 12.04 -20.63 -4.74
C PRO A 341 12.04 -19.74 -5.99
N PRO A 342 12.34 -18.44 -5.86
CA PRO A 342 12.42 -17.57 -7.03
C PRO A 342 13.50 -18.07 -8.01
N GLY A 343 13.13 -18.16 -9.28
CA GLY A 343 14.02 -18.50 -10.39
C GLY A 343 13.77 -17.56 -11.58
N HIS A 344 14.34 -17.88 -12.75
CA HIS A 344 14.11 -17.13 -13.99
C HIS A 344 12.79 -17.58 -14.65
N GLY A 345 11.63 -17.22 -14.07
CA GLY A 345 10.34 -17.53 -14.68
C GLY A 345 9.13 -17.47 -13.73
N ARG A 346 7.95 -17.79 -14.28
CA ARG A 346 6.70 -17.94 -13.52
C ARG A 346 6.82 -19.08 -12.51
N VAL A 347 5.94 -19.05 -11.51
CA VAL A 347 5.76 -20.15 -10.55
C VAL A 347 5.50 -21.46 -11.28
N THR A 348 6.45 -22.38 -11.21
CA THR A 348 6.31 -23.73 -11.77
C THR A 348 5.75 -24.70 -10.72
N GLY A 349 5.14 -25.79 -11.19
CA GLY A 349 4.68 -26.86 -10.32
C GLY A 349 3.50 -26.50 -9.42
N LEU A 350 2.60 -25.60 -9.83
CA LEU A 350 1.42 -25.21 -9.02
C LEU A 350 0.66 -26.40 -8.42
N GLY A 351 0.52 -27.50 -9.17
CA GLY A 351 -0.14 -28.72 -8.67
C GLY A 351 0.48 -29.29 -7.40
N SER A 352 1.81 -29.20 -7.20
CA SER A 352 2.47 -29.73 -5.99
C SER A 352 2.16 -28.93 -4.73
N TYR A 353 1.71 -27.68 -4.88
CA TYR A 353 1.37 -26.80 -3.76
C TYR A 353 -0.14 -26.72 -3.49
N PHE A 354 -0.96 -27.34 -4.33
CA PHE A 354 -2.42 -27.20 -4.27
C PHE A 354 -2.98 -27.63 -2.91
N SER A 355 -2.56 -28.78 -2.39
CA SER A 355 -2.97 -29.26 -1.06
C SER A 355 -2.58 -28.29 0.05
N SER A 356 -1.37 -27.73 0.00
CA SER A 356 -0.89 -26.73 0.97
C SER A 356 -1.73 -25.46 0.95
N TRP A 357 -2.11 -24.97 -0.24
CA TRP A 357 -2.98 -23.79 -0.35
C TRP A 357 -4.42 -24.07 0.11
N VAL A 358 -4.99 -25.23 -0.23
CA VAL A 358 -6.33 -25.61 0.27
C VAL A 358 -6.34 -25.76 1.79
N LYS A 359 -5.27 -26.30 2.39
CA LYS A 359 -5.15 -26.47 3.85
C LYS A 359 -5.23 -25.15 4.63
N LEU A 360 -4.86 -24.04 3.99
CA LEU A 360 -4.94 -22.71 4.60
C LEU A 360 -6.39 -22.25 4.84
N LEU A 361 -7.35 -22.77 4.08
CA LEU A 361 -8.77 -22.48 4.27
C LEU A 361 -9.24 -23.14 5.57
N GLY A 362 -9.71 -22.33 6.52
CA GLY A 362 -10.31 -22.85 7.75
C GLY A 362 -11.62 -23.59 7.48
N SER A 363 -12.13 -24.31 8.48
CA SER A 363 -13.41 -25.03 8.38
C SER A 363 -14.58 -24.12 7.97
N GLN A 364 -14.60 -22.89 8.50
CA GLN A 364 -15.60 -21.89 8.14
C GLN A 364 -15.48 -21.42 6.68
N ASP A 365 -14.25 -21.23 6.20
CA ASP A 365 -14.00 -20.78 4.82
C ASP A 365 -14.36 -21.88 3.82
N MET A 366 -14.05 -23.13 4.16
CA MET A 366 -14.45 -24.31 3.39
C MET A 366 -15.96 -24.46 3.35
N ALA A 367 -16.65 -24.36 4.50
CA ALA A 367 -18.12 -24.43 4.54
C ALA A 367 -18.78 -23.32 3.69
N ARG A 368 -18.23 -22.09 3.74
CA ARG A 368 -18.72 -20.97 2.90
C ARG A 368 -18.47 -21.24 1.41
N ALA A 369 -17.30 -21.77 1.06
CA ALA A 369 -16.96 -22.12 -0.32
C ALA A 369 -17.87 -23.21 -0.88
N GLU A 370 -18.13 -24.26 -0.10
CA GLU A 370 -19.06 -25.33 -0.46
C GLU A 370 -20.50 -24.81 -0.64
N GLY A 371 -20.96 -23.92 0.25
CA GLY A 371 -22.28 -23.29 0.11
C GLY A 371 -22.43 -22.56 -1.22
N LYS A 372 -21.46 -21.72 -1.57
CA LYS A 372 -21.41 -21.02 -2.86
C LYS A 372 -21.30 -21.97 -4.07
N MET A 373 -20.57 -23.08 -3.92
CA MET A 373 -20.48 -24.11 -4.96
C MET A 373 -21.83 -24.76 -5.22
N ARG A 374 -22.55 -25.17 -4.16
CA ARG A 374 -23.90 -25.74 -4.27
C ARG A 374 -24.87 -24.73 -4.89
N GLU A 375 -24.81 -23.47 -4.50
CA GLU A 375 -25.62 -22.40 -5.12
C GLU A 375 -25.34 -22.26 -6.62
N ALA A 376 -24.07 -22.35 -7.03
CA ALA A 376 -23.66 -22.32 -8.44
C ALA A 376 -24.22 -23.51 -9.24
N GLU A 377 -24.12 -24.71 -8.65
CA GLU A 377 -24.65 -25.94 -9.22
C GLU A 377 -26.17 -25.89 -9.36
N CYS A 378 -26.89 -25.40 -8.34
CA CYS A 378 -28.33 -25.18 -8.37
C CYS A 378 -28.77 -24.18 -9.46
N ARG A 379 -27.91 -23.22 -9.83
CA ARG A 379 -28.16 -22.26 -10.94
C ARG A 379 -27.70 -22.80 -12.31
N GLY A 380 -27.42 -24.10 -12.43
CA GLY A 380 -27.00 -24.73 -13.68
C GLY A 380 -25.57 -24.36 -14.11
N GLY A 381 -24.68 -24.09 -13.15
CA GLY A 381 -23.29 -23.68 -13.42
C GLY A 381 -23.14 -22.21 -13.83
N ARG A 382 -24.24 -21.46 -13.98
CA ARG A 382 -24.25 -20.01 -14.21
C ARG A 382 -24.22 -19.28 -12.86
N LEU A 383 -23.03 -19.10 -12.31
CA LEU A 383 -22.76 -17.89 -11.55
C LEU A 383 -22.51 -16.76 -12.55
N ASP A 384 -22.80 -15.51 -12.17
CA ASP A 384 -22.14 -14.37 -12.81
C ASP A 384 -20.64 -14.72 -12.92
N PRO A 385 -20.00 -14.54 -14.08
CA PRO A 385 -18.63 -14.99 -14.28
C PRO A 385 -17.78 -14.44 -13.13
N LEU A 386 -17.29 -15.34 -12.27
CA LEU A 386 -16.42 -14.97 -11.16
C LEU A 386 -15.23 -14.28 -11.81
N GLN A 387 -15.18 -12.95 -11.68
CA GLN A 387 -14.20 -12.17 -12.39
C GLN A 387 -12.81 -12.65 -11.97
N PRO A 388 -11.93 -12.98 -12.93
CA PRO A 388 -10.59 -13.44 -12.62
C PRO A 388 -9.91 -12.41 -11.71
N MET A 389 -9.14 -12.86 -10.74
CA MET A 389 -8.50 -11.98 -9.77
C MET A 389 -7.41 -11.11 -10.43
N ILE A 390 -6.92 -11.56 -11.59
CA ILE A 390 -6.04 -10.85 -12.51
C ILE A 390 -6.58 -11.12 -13.92
N GLN A 391 -6.84 -10.09 -14.73
CA GLN A 391 -7.11 -10.33 -16.15
C GLN A 391 -5.77 -10.65 -16.83
N ASP A 392 -5.72 -11.75 -17.59
CA ASP A 392 -4.51 -12.07 -18.36
C ASP A 392 -4.25 -10.91 -19.34
N ASN A 393 -3.05 -10.32 -19.28
CA ASN A 393 -2.64 -9.35 -20.29
C ASN A 393 -2.75 -10.04 -21.66
N ALA A 394 -3.54 -9.48 -22.58
CA ALA A 394 -3.53 -9.90 -23.97
C ALA A 394 -2.06 -9.93 -24.43
N SER A 395 -1.65 -11.09 -24.94
CA SER A 395 -0.27 -11.42 -25.33
C SER A 395 0.23 -10.56 -26.47
#